data_AF-A0A7R9CRW5-F1
#
_entry.id   AF-A0A7R9CRW5-F1
#
_cell.length_a   1.000
_cell.length_b   1.000
_cell.length_c   1.000
_cell.angle_alpha   90.00
_cell.angle_beta   90.00
_cell.angle_gamma   90.00
#
_symmetry.space_group_name_H-M   'P 1'
#
loop_
_entity.id
_entity.type
_entity.pdbx_description
1 polymer ?
#
loop_
_entity_poly.entity_id
_entity_poly.type
_entity_poly.pdbx_seq_one_letter_code
_entity_poly.pdbx_strand_id
1 'polypeptide(L)'
;MSTLPNSRASPMSDVASETGFTTLSLRDKALIKRNITRQHNSNFRAGYVPVHEQSLHKTGLRGRKTYAFWTLVMLLFVLSLGNLLLTFIILGVLRLGQGMESLELVPEESLVVFYGNTDLDTIYKRDGKLEGFDECPVELTGDSGSVFINVIDSGGKVDPKISVGLNSTFIAGIKSFEVRDPTTGHPIFSTGFPNFGLPRGVEHLDVKMVQTHRITSPVSSGLDIQADKYAFLRGNEGTHVDGREIVWSADQDIFLKSVNGSVILSGREGVSLDVKNIPVAQVNPSGGISRAAQFKVCVCMPGGKLFRVPVPVEKRLQASCNHVEISAKVNPCI
;
A
#
# COMPACT_ATOMS: atom_id res chain seq x y z
N MET A 1 -33.64 62.27 80.84
CA MET A 1 -32.92 62.96 81.93
C MET A 1 -32.29 64.20 81.33
N SER A 2 -32.65 65.36 81.88
CA SER A 2 -32.14 66.73 81.66
C SER A 2 -30.60 66.80 81.62
N THR A 3 -29.95 67.75 80.93
CA THR A 3 -29.91 69.20 81.26
C THR A 3 -29.39 70.09 80.10
N LEU A 4 -30.04 71.26 79.94
CA LEU A 4 -29.64 72.62 79.49
C LEU A 4 -28.14 73.03 79.70
N PRO A 5 -27.63 74.22 79.26
CA PRO A 5 -28.12 75.23 78.27
C PRO A 5 -27.01 75.97 77.42
N ASN A 6 -27.48 76.87 76.54
CA ASN A 6 -27.00 78.25 76.27
C ASN A 6 -25.85 78.63 75.29
N SER A 7 -26.15 79.75 74.62
CA SER A 7 -25.29 80.90 74.26
C SER A 7 -24.65 81.01 72.87
N ARG A 8 -25.26 81.92 72.08
CA ARG A 8 -24.68 83.14 71.45
C ARG A 8 -23.29 83.02 70.81
N ALA A 9 -23.21 83.23 69.50
CA ALA A 9 -22.93 84.54 68.88
C ALA A 9 -22.53 84.37 67.41
N SER A 10 -23.21 85.08 66.51
CA SER A 10 -22.73 85.31 65.15
C SER A 10 -21.73 86.47 65.15
N PRO A 11 -20.71 86.46 64.28
CA PRO A 11 -20.28 87.66 63.59
C PRO A 11 -20.79 87.61 62.16
N MET A 12 -21.50 88.68 61.77
CA MET A 12 -21.74 89.06 60.38
C MET A 12 -20.41 89.13 59.62
N SER A 13 -20.42 88.65 58.37
CA SER A 13 -19.42 89.03 57.36
C SER A 13 -20.11 89.00 55.99
N ASP A 14 -20.59 90.17 55.61
CA ASP A 14 -20.62 90.74 54.26
C ASP A 14 -20.78 89.80 53.06
N VAL A 15 -22.01 89.83 52.53
CA VAL A 15 -22.29 89.54 51.12
C VAL A 15 -21.61 90.63 50.29
N ALA A 16 -20.42 90.32 49.77
CA ALA A 16 -19.81 91.08 48.69
C ALA A 16 -20.22 90.45 47.35
N SER A 17 -21.10 91.18 46.68
CA SER A 17 -21.54 91.10 45.29
C SER A 17 -20.53 90.54 44.29
N GLU A 18 -21.02 89.59 43.49
CA GLU A 18 -20.41 88.99 42.29
C GLU A 18 -20.22 90.01 41.15
N THR A 19 -19.26 90.92 41.25
CA THR A 19 -18.79 91.71 40.09
C THR A 19 -17.34 92.14 40.31
N GLY A 20 -16.36 91.28 40.02
CA GLY A 20 -14.94 91.66 40.21
C GLY A 20 -13.83 90.74 39.70
N PHE A 21 -14.12 89.66 38.97
CA PHE A 21 -13.07 88.72 38.53
C PHE A 21 -12.53 88.93 37.10
N THR A 22 -13.07 89.90 36.34
CA THR A 22 -12.63 90.17 34.96
C THR A 22 -11.51 91.21 34.84
N THR A 23 -11.06 91.84 35.92
CA THR A 23 -10.03 92.90 35.87
C THR A 23 -8.82 92.66 36.78
N LEU A 24 -8.47 91.40 37.07
CA LEU A 24 -7.26 91.09 37.86
C LEU A 24 -6.00 91.02 36.99
N SER A 25 -5.00 91.81 37.39
CA SER A 25 -3.66 91.91 36.81
C SER A 25 -2.92 90.57 36.81
N LEU A 26 -2.08 90.33 35.80
CA LEU A 26 -1.22 89.13 35.65
C LEU A 26 -0.39 88.85 36.92
N ARG A 27 -0.06 89.89 37.69
CA ARG A 27 0.70 89.79 38.94
C ARG A 27 -0.13 89.17 40.06
N ASP A 28 -1.41 89.50 40.16
CA ASP A 28 -2.32 88.95 41.18
C ASP A 28 -2.68 87.50 40.87
N LYS A 29 -2.81 87.16 39.58
CA LYS A 29 -2.96 85.77 39.12
C LYS A 29 -1.73 84.91 39.48
N ALA A 30 -0.53 85.47 39.40
CA ALA A 30 0.70 84.77 39.78
C ALA A 30 0.84 84.59 41.30
N LEU A 31 0.42 85.57 42.09
CA LEU A 31 0.43 85.47 43.57
C LEU A 31 -0.59 84.45 44.08
N ILE A 32 -1.79 84.38 43.49
CA ILE A 32 -2.80 83.36 43.82
C ILE A 32 -2.29 81.96 43.44
N LYS A 33 -1.70 81.80 42.26
CA LYS A 33 -1.11 80.51 41.83
C LYS A 33 0.04 80.07 42.74
N ARG A 34 0.88 81.02 43.18
CA ARG A 34 1.97 80.75 44.12
C ARG A 34 1.47 80.41 45.54
N ASN A 35 0.38 81.04 46.00
CA ASN A 35 -0.20 80.75 47.31
C ASN A 35 -0.87 79.36 47.34
N ILE A 36 -1.59 78.98 46.27
CA ILE A 36 -2.17 77.64 46.11
C ILE A 36 -1.07 76.58 46.05
N THR A 37 0.02 76.82 45.31
CA THR A 37 1.15 75.88 45.24
C THR A 37 1.86 75.72 46.59
N ARG A 38 1.90 76.78 47.42
CA ARG A 38 2.45 76.73 48.78
C ARG A 38 1.57 75.92 49.74
N GLN A 39 0.24 75.95 49.58
CA GLN A 39 -0.69 75.13 50.36
C GLN A 39 -0.69 73.64 49.97
N HIS A 40 -0.30 73.31 48.73
CA HIS A 40 -0.19 71.92 48.26
C HIS A 40 1.12 71.21 48.66
N ASN A 41 2.13 71.92 49.17
CA ASN A 41 3.43 71.32 49.51
C ASN A 41 3.60 70.93 50.99
N SER A 42 2.61 71.19 51.86
CA SER A 42 2.72 70.87 53.29
C SER A 42 1.71 69.85 53.81
N ASN A 43 0.94 69.17 52.95
CA ASN A 43 -0.13 68.25 53.36
C ASN A 43 -0.11 66.90 52.63
N PHE A 44 1.07 66.29 52.45
CA PHE A 44 1.19 64.91 51.95
C PHE A 44 1.12 63.84 53.06
N ARG A 45 0.49 64.15 54.21
CA ARG A 45 0.33 63.20 55.31
C ARG A 45 -0.95 63.44 56.12
N ALA A 46 -2.11 63.45 55.47
CA ALA A 46 -3.41 63.11 56.07
C ALA A 46 -4.46 63.10 54.96
N GLY A 47 -5.32 62.08 54.98
CA GLY A 47 -6.29 61.81 53.92
C GLY A 47 -7.36 62.88 53.73
N TYR A 48 -7.95 62.81 52.53
CA TYR A 48 -9.17 63.47 52.08
C TYR A 48 -9.05 64.98 51.75
N VAL A 49 -8.88 65.25 50.46
CA VAL A 49 -9.07 66.58 49.87
C VAL A 49 -10.53 66.69 49.44
N PRO A 50 -11.34 67.62 49.98
CA PRO A 50 -12.73 67.77 49.55
C PRO A 50 -12.79 68.29 48.11
N VAL A 51 -13.19 67.43 47.19
CA VAL A 51 -13.37 67.75 45.77
C VAL A 51 -14.60 68.66 45.63
N HIS A 52 -14.38 69.93 45.33
CA HIS A 52 -15.47 70.86 45.01
C HIS A 52 -15.95 70.59 43.57
N GLU A 53 -17.10 69.92 43.46
CA GLU A 53 -17.69 69.40 42.21
C GLU A 53 -17.90 70.47 41.12
N GLN A 54 -18.13 71.74 41.49
CA GLN A 54 -18.34 72.82 40.53
C GLN A 54 -17.08 73.23 39.74
N SER A 55 -15.88 72.91 40.24
CA SER A 55 -14.62 73.17 39.53
C SER A 55 -14.23 72.04 38.56
N LEU A 56 -14.77 70.83 38.77
CA LEU A 56 -14.51 69.67 37.92
C LEU A 56 -15.32 69.73 36.61
N HIS A 57 -16.46 70.42 36.60
CA HIS A 57 -17.30 70.59 35.42
C HIS A 57 -16.70 71.52 34.36
N LYS A 58 -15.67 72.29 34.70
CA LYS A 58 -15.04 73.29 33.82
C LYS A 58 -13.67 72.87 33.26
N THR A 59 -13.12 71.75 33.70
CA THR A 59 -11.93 71.16 33.08
C THR A 59 -12.35 69.91 32.32
N GLY A 60 -12.25 69.94 30.98
CA GLY A 60 -12.65 68.86 30.06
C GLY A 60 -11.83 67.56 30.17
N LEU A 61 -11.50 67.12 31.38
CA LEU A 61 -10.75 65.90 31.68
C LEU A 61 -11.61 64.63 31.57
N ARG A 62 -12.94 64.73 31.65
CA ARG A 62 -13.83 63.56 31.52
C ARG A 62 -13.97 63.08 30.07
N GLY A 63 -13.90 63.98 29.08
CA GLY A 63 -14.03 63.63 27.66
C GLY A 63 -12.78 62.94 27.07
N ARG A 64 -11.57 63.38 27.45
CA ARG A 64 -10.32 62.85 26.86
C ARG A 64 -10.07 61.36 27.13
N LYS A 65 -10.49 60.84 28.28
CA LYS A 65 -10.37 59.40 28.60
C LYS A 65 -11.38 58.56 27.82
N THR A 66 -12.57 59.09 27.55
CA THR A 66 -13.57 58.44 26.70
C THR A 66 -13.10 58.37 25.25
N TYR A 67 -12.47 59.43 24.72
CA TYR A 67 -11.88 59.39 23.39
C TYR A 67 -10.77 58.34 23.27
N ALA A 68 -9.87 58.24 24.25
CA ALA A 68 -8.82 57.21 24.26
C ALA A 68 -9.39 55.78 24.26
N PHE A 69 -10.50 55.57 24.99
CA PHE A 69 -11.22 54.30 24.99
C PHE A 69 -11.84 54.00 23.62
N TRP A 70 -12.56 54.95 23.01
CA TRP A 70 -13.16 54.76 21.69
C TRP A 70 -12.12 54.58 20.58
N THR A 71 -10.96 55.23 20.67
CA THR A 71 -9.85 55.01 19.72
C THR A 71 -9.26 53.61 19.85
N LEU A 72 -9.15 53.08 21.07
CA LEU A 72 -8.66 51.71 21.30
C LEU A 72 -9.67 50.68 20.80
N VAL A 73 -10.96 50.90 21.02
CA VAL A 73 -12.04 50.06 20.49
C VAL A 73 -12.04 50.06 18.97
N MET A 74 -11.89 51.24 18.34
CA MET A 74 -11.82 51.35 16.88
C MET A 74 -10.58 50.65 16.32
N LEU A 75 -9.42 50.78 16.98
CA LEU A 75 -8.20 50.07 16.60
C LEU A 75 -8.35 48.55 16.72
N LEU A 76 -8.97 48.05 17.79
CA LEU A 76 -9.32 46.63 17.92
C LEU A 76 -10.29 46.15 16.83
N PHE A 77 -11.26 46.99 16.46
CA PHE A 77 -12.21 46.69 15.39
C PHE A 77 -11.54 46.64 14.01
N VAL A 78 -10.59 47.53 13.74
CA VAL A 78 -9.81 47.50 12.49
C VAL A 78 -8.90 46.27 12.46
N LEU A 79 -8.28 45.91 13.59
CA LEU A 79 -7.47 44.69 13.71
C LEU A 79 -8.32 43.43 13.50
N SER A 80 -9.51 43.36 14.09
CA SER A 80 -10.41 42.22 13.89
C SER A 80 -10.91 42.15 12.45
N LEU A 81 -11.25 43.28 11.82
CA LEU A 81 -11.65 43.34 10.41
C LEU A 81 -10.50 42.95 9.48
N GLY A 82 -9.27 43.37 9.78
CA GLY A 82 -8.07 42.96 9.05
C GLY A 82 -7.81 41.45 9.15
N ASN A 83 -7.93 40.89 10.35
CA ASN A 83 -7.81 39.44 10.56
C ASN A 83 -8.94 38.66 9.88
N LEU A 84 -10.16 39.19 9.87
CA LEU A 84 -11.28 38.60 9.15
C LEU A 84 -11.02 38.60 7.63
N LEU A 85 -10.56 39.72 7.09
CA LEU A 85 -10.26 39.86 5.66
C LEU A 85 -9.07 38.98 5.24
N LEU A 86 -8.03 38.90 6.08
CA LEU A 86 -6.92 37.98 5.88
C LEU A 86 -7.39 36.52 5.91
N THR A 87 -8.31 36.17 6.81
CA THR A 87 -8.92 34.83 6.86
C THR A 87 -9.72 34.55 5.59
N PHE A 88 -10.49 35.50 5.06
CA PHE A 88 -11.19 35.35 3.79
C PHE A 88 -10.22 35.21 2.60
N ILE A 89 -9.14 35.98 2.56
CA ILE A 89 -8.10 35.84 1.51
C ILE A 89 -7.43 34.47 1.62
N ILE A 90 -7.07 34.02 2.83
CA ILE A 90 -6.50 32.69 3.06
C ILE A 90 -7.47 31.62 2.57
N LEU A 91 -8.76 31.68 2.93
CA LEU A 91 -9.78 30.73 2.46
C LEU A 91 -9.93 30.73 0.92
N GLY A 92 -9.86 31.91 0.29
CA GLY A 92 -9.90 32.05 -1.16
C GLY A 92 -8.66 31.49 -1.86
N VAL A 93 -7.47 31.77 -1.33
CA VAL A 93 -6.17 31.32 -1.90
C VAL A 93 -5.94 29.83 -1.66
N LEU A 94 -6.27 29.30 -0.47
CA LEU A 94 -6.27 27.86 -0.21
C LEU A 94 -7.37 27.12 -0.97
N ARG A 95 -8.22 27.84 -1.73
CA ARG A 95 -9.30 27.27 -2.54
C ARG A 95 -10.19 26.30 -1.74
N LEU A 96 -10.35 26.54 -0.44
CA LEU A 96 -11.18 25.70 0.45
C LEU A 96 -12.67 25.73 0.08
N GLY A 97 -13.08 26.57 -0.89
CA GLY A 97 -14.41 26.53 -1.50
C GLY A 97 -14.44 26.40 -3.03
N GLN A 98 -13.31 26.52 -3.74
CA GLN A 98 -13.26 26.55 -5.22
C GLN A 98 -12.23 25.59 -5.84
N GLY A 99 -11.60 24.74 -5.02
CA GLY A 99 -10.79 23.58 -5.43
C GLY A 99 -11.47 22.24 -5.13
N MET A 100 -12.70 22.29 -4.62
CA MET A 100 -13.61 21.16 -4.42
C MET A 100 -14.83 21.27 -5.37
N GLU A 101 -14.67 21.91 -6.54
CA GLU A 101 -15.76 21.95 -7.54
C GLU A 101 -16.17 20.55 -8.01
N SER A 102 -15.26 19.61 -7.84
CA SER A 102 -15.37 18.21 -8.21
C SER A 102 -15.64 17.29 -7.01
N LEU A 103 -15.98 17.78 -5.82
CA LEU A 103 -16.20 16.93 -4.65
C LEU A 103 -17.43 17.37 -3.87
N GLU A 104 -18.46 16.53 -3.86
CA GLU A 104 -19.64 16.68 -3.02
C GLU A 104 -19.65 15.63 -1.91
N LEU A 105 -19.80 16.11 -0.68
CA LEU A 105 -20.02 15.27 0.48
C LEU A 105 -21.53 15.11 0.65
N VAL A 106 -22.03 13.88 0.51
CA VAL A 106 -23.44 13.55 0.75
C VAL A 106 -23.52 12.95 2.17
N PRO A 107 -23.83 13.75 3.20
CA PRO A 107 -23.69 13.32 4.59
C PRO A 107 -24.77 12.31 4.99
N GLU A 108 -25.94 12.36 4.33
CA GLU A 108 -27.07 11.47 4.59
C GLU A 108 -26.75 10.01 4.26
N GLU A 109 -25.95 9.78 3.21
CA GLU A 109 -25.56 8.44 2.76
C GLU A 109 -24.09 8.11 3.08
N SER A 110 -23.36 9.02 3.73
CA SER A 110 -21.91 8.92 4.00
C SER A 110 -21.07 8.69 2.72
N LEU A 111 -21.50 9.28 1.60
CA LEU A 111 -20.84 9.16 0.31
C LEU A 111 -20.03 10.40 -0.02
N VAL A 112 -18.95 10.18 -0.76
CA VAL A 112 -18.15 11.25 -1.37
C VAL A 112 -18.25 11.07 -2.87
N VAL A 113 -18.87 12.04 -3.53
CA VAL A 113 -19.07 12.03 -4.98
C VAL A 113 -18.01 12.89 -5.62
N PHE A 114 -17.28 12.31 -6.57
CA PHE A 114 -16.30 13.03 -7.38
C PHE A 114 -16.94 13.38 -8.73
N TYR A 115 -16.92 14.66 -9.10
CA TYR A 115 -17.45 15.16 -10.37
C TYR A 115 -16.32 15.52 -11.33
N GLY A 116 -16.31 14.89 -12.50
CA GLY A 116 -15.30 15.15 -13.52
C GLY A 116 -13.89 14.71 -13.11
N ASN A 117 -12.88 15.30 -13.73
CA ASN A 117 -11.50 14.90 -13.55
C ASN A 117 -10.95 15.50 -12.25
N THR A 118 -10.71 14.63 -11.26
CA THR A 118 -10.15 15.04 -9.96
C THR A 118 -8.77 14.44 -9.81
N ASP A 119 -7.75 15.29 -9.63
CA ASP A 119 -6.39 14.85 -9.35
C ASP A 119 -6.22 14.69 -7.83
N LEU A 120 -6.09 13.44 -7.39
CA LEU A 120 -5.95 13.05 -5.99
C LEU A 120 -4.74 12.11 -5.88
N ASP A 121 -3.61 12.64 -5.40
CA ASP A 121 -2.34 11.90 -5.26
C ASP A 121 -2.50 10.58 -4.48
N THR A 122 -3.19 10.62 -3.33
CA THR A 122 -3.47 9.40 -2.55
C THR A 122 -4.85 9.46 -1.92
N ILE A 123 -5.66 8.44 -2.17
CA ILE A 123 -7.01 8.29 -1.60
C ILE A 123 -6.99 7.14 -0.59
N TYR A 124 -7.38 7.44 0.65
CA TYR A 124 -7.58 6.43 1.69
C TYR A 124 -9.07 6.31 2.01
N LYS A 125 -9.68 5.20 1.59
CA LYS A 125 -11.09 4.92 1.83
C LYS A 125 -11.25 3.73 2.78
N ARG A 126 -12.01 3.92 3.87
CA ARG A 126 -12.17 2.91 4.93
C ARG A 126 -13.02 1.72 4.51
N ASP A 127 -14.01 1.94 3.66
CA ASP A 127 -14.92 0.89 3.17
C ASP A 127 -14.39 0.20 1.90
N GLY A 128 -13.30 0.71 1.31
CA GLY A 128 -12.61 0.10 0.16
C GLY A 128 -13.42 0.05 -1.14
N LYS A 129 -14.56 0.77 -1.22
CA LYS A 129 -15.44 0.75 -2.39
C LYS A 129 -15.21 1.98 -3.27
N LEU A 130 -14.86 1.78 -4.53
CA LEU A 130 -14.92 2.84 -5.55
C LEU A 130 -15.85 2.35 -6.63
N GLU A 131 -16.93 3.10 -6.86
CA GLU A 131 -18.01 2.72 -7.77
C GLU A 131 -18.33 3.92 -8.66
N GLY A 132 -18.70 3.62 -9.90
CA GLY A 132 -19.14 4.60 -10.88
C GLY A 132 -20.67 4.65 -10.92
N PHE A 133 -21.22 5.71 -11.48
CA PHE A 133 -22.65 5.77 -11.77
C PHE A 133 -23.02 4.77 -12.87
N ASP A 134 -24.31 4.48 -13.01
CA ASP A 134 -24.82 3.62 -14.08
C ASP A 134 -24.34 4.13 -15.45
N GLU A 135 -23.80 3.22 -16.26
CA GLU A 135 -23.17 3.50 -17.57
C GLU A 135 -21.97 4.48 -17.54
N CYS A 136 -21.45 4.84 -16.35
CA CYS A 136 -20.30 5.72 -16.17
C CYS A 136 -19.17 4.98 -15.43
N PRO A 137 -18.24 4.31 -16.15
CA PRO A 137 -17.13 3.62 -15.51
C PRO A 137 -16.21 4.60 -14.76
N VAL A 138 -15.66 4.16 -13.63
CA VAL A 138 -14.60 4.91 -12.93
C VAL A 138 -13.29 4.72 -13.67
N GLU A 139 -12.74 5.82 -14.18
CA GLU A 139 -11.43 5.83 -14.81
C GLU A 139 -10.37 6.29 -13.81
N LEU A 140 -9.32 5.48 -13.63
CA LEU A 140 -8.18 5.80 -12.80
C LEU A 140 -6.96 5.96 -13.70
N THR A 141 -6.51 7.20 -13.89
CA THR A 141 -5.38 7.54 -14.77
C THR A 141 -4.17 7.98 -13.96
N GLY A 142 -2.99 7.48 -14.35
CA GLY A 142 -1.71 7.96 -13.82
C GLY A 142 -0.97 8.77 -14.89
N ASP A 143 -0.91 10.09 -14.72
CA ASP A 143 -0.19 10.96 -15.67
C ASP A 143 1.32 10.76 -15.54
N SER A 144 1.90 10.04 -16.49
CA SER A 144 3.34 9.65 -16.47
C SER A 144 3.77 8.88 -15.21
N GLY A 145 2.81 8.25 -14.52
CA GLY A 145 3.00 7.57 -13.23
C GLY A 145 2.35 6.18 -13.21
N SER A 146 2.65 5.40 -12.17
CA SER A 146 2.01 4.10 -11.93
C SER A 146 0.84 4.25 -10.96
N VAL A 147 -0.27 3.55 -11.22
CA VAL A 147 -1.43 3.53 -10.33
C VAL A 147 -1.31 2.34 -9.39
N PHE A 148 -1.44 2.59 -8.08
CA PHE A 148 -1.36 1.56 -7.04
C PHE A 148 -2.67 1.46 -6.26
N ILE A 149 -3.25 0.26 -6.23
CA ILE A 149 -4.44 -0.05 -5.45
C ILE A 149 -4.04 -1.12 -4.43
N ASN A 150 -4.07 -0.74 -3.15
CA ASN A 150 -3.74 -1.64 -2.04
C ASN A 150 -4.96 -1.78 -1.14
N VAL A 151 -5.34 -3.01 -0.82
CA VAL A 151 -6.40 -3.28 0.15
C VAL A 151 -5.75 -3.73 1.45
N ILE A 152 -6.03 -3.00 2.53
CA ILE A 152 -5.53 -3.31 3.88
C ILE A 152 -6.62 -4.08 4.60
N ASP A 153 -6.36 -5.32 4.99
CA ASP A 153 -7.29 -6.08 5.83
C ASP A 153 -7.34 -5.49 7.26
N SER A 154 -8.42 -5.76 7.97
CA SER A 154 -8.67 -5.45 9.39
C SER A 154 -7.51 -5.82 10.34
N GLY A 155 -6.65 -6.77 9.95
CA GLY A 155 -5.42 -7.14 10.67
C GLY A 155 -4.17 -6.31 10.33
N GLY A 156 -4.28 -5.26 9.51
CA GLY A 156 -3.17 -4.40 9.09
C GLY A 156 -2.25 -5.02 8.03
N LYS A 157 -2.61 -6.18 7.48
CA LYS A 157 -1.84 -6.87 6.44
C LYS A 157 -2.33 -6.42 5.06
N VAL A 158 -1.39 -5.97 4.23
CA VAL A 158 -1.66 -5.66 2.82
C VAL A 158 -1.64 -6.97 2.06
N ASP A 159 -2.81 -7.50 1.70
CA ASP A 159 -2.91 -8.78 1.01
C ASP A 159 -3.10 -8.57 -0.51
N PRO A 160 -4.16 -7.91 -1.03
CA PRO A 160 -4.28 -7.62 -2.46
C PRO A 160 -3.55 -6.34 -2.86
N LYS A 161 -2.67 -6.44 -3.86
CA LYS A 161 -2.00 -5.30 -4.52
C LYS A 161 -2.21 -5.37 -6.02
N ILE A 162 -2.78 -4.31 -6.59
CA ILE A 162 -2.82 -4.05 -8.04
C ILE A 162 -1.88 -2.87 -8.31
N SER A 163 -0.95 -3.07 -9.22
CA SER A 163 0.02 -2.06 -9.65
C SER A 163 -0.01 -1.99 -11.16
N VAL A 164 -0.56 -0.92 -11.69
CA VAL A 164 -0.60 -0.65 -13.14
C VAL A 164 0.52 0.32 -13.45
N GLY A 165 1.63 -0.17 -14.01
CA GLY A 165 2.75 0.65 -14.46
C GLY A 165 2.80 0.77 -15.97
N LEU A 166 3.67 1.67 -16.46
CA LEU A 166 3.83 1.95 -17.90
C LEU A 166 4.26 0.72 -18.71
N ASN A 167 5.11 -0.12 -18.14
CA ASN A 167 5.70 -1.28 -18.82
C ASN A 167 5.04 -2.60 -18.42
N SER A 168 4.41 -2.66 -17.26
CA SER A 168 3.87 -3.90 -16.71
C SER A 168 2.75 -3.65 -15.70
N THR A 169 1.80 -4.59 -15.67
CA THR A 169 0.75 -4.65 -14.66
C THR A 169 1.00 -5.83 -13.74
N PHE A 170 1.04 -5.58 -12.44
CA PHE A 170 1.22 -6.61 -11.42
C PHE A 170 -0.01 -6.72 -10.55
N ILE A 171 -0.50 -7.94 -10.38
CA ILE A 171 -1.63 -8.25 -9.50
C ILE A 171 -1.18 -9.36 -8.56
N ALA A 172 -1.21 -9.11 -7.25
CA ALA A 172 -0.73 -10.03 -6.23
C ALA A 172 -1.74 -10.17 -5.08
N GLY A 173 -1.70 -11.32 -4.40
CA GLY A 173 -2.53 -11.59 -3.21
C GLY A 173 -4.02 -11.76 -3.47
N ILE A 174 -4.37 -12.24 -4.67
CA ILE A 174 -5.75 -12.52 -5.08
C ILE A 174 -5.98 -14.03 -5.26
N LYS A 175 -7.21 -14.48 -5.00
CA LYS A 175 -7.61 -15.89 -5.20
C LYS A 175 -7.93 -16.20 -6.67
N SER A 176 -8.55 -15.24 -7.36
CA SER A 176 -8.93 -15.36 -8.77
C SER A 176 -8.90 -13.99 -9.44
N PHE A 177 -8.43 -13.94 -10.69
CA PHE A 177 -8.51 -12.78 -11.57
C PHE A 177 -9.34 -13.18 -12.79
N GLU A 178 -10.31 -12.34 -13.16
CA GLU A 178 -11.17 -12.56 -14.31
C GLU A 178 -11.23 -11.27 -15.14
N VAL A 179 -11.02 -11.37 -16.44
CA VAL A 179 -11.25 -10.29 -17.40
C VAL A 179 -12.47 -10.67 -18.21
N ARG A 180 -13.48 -9.81 -18.26
CA ARG A 180 -14.74 -10.02 -18.99
C ARG A 180 -14.81 -9.08 -20.18
N ASP A 181 -15.44 -9.55 -21.24
CA ASP A 181 -15.82 -8.71 -22.37
C ASP A 181 -16.85 -7.67 -21.90
N PRO A 182 -16.61 -6.37 -22.11
CA PRO A 182 -17.53 -5.32 -21.69
C PRO A 182 -18.88 -5.37 -22.40
N THR A 183 -18.94 -5.93 -23.62
CA THR A 183 -20.17 -5.96 -24.43
C THR A 183 -21.01 -7.21 -24.19
N THR A 184 -20.36 -8.36 -24.02
CA THR A 184 -21.05 -9.66 -23.87
C THR A 184 -21.09 -10.17 -22.43
N GLY A 185 -20.26 -9.59 -21.54
CA GLY A 185 -20.14 -10.03 -20.14
C GLY A 185 -19.43 -11.38 -19.96
N HIS A 186 -18.99 -12.01 -21.06
CA HIS A 186 -18.33 -13.31 -21.03
C HIS A 186 -16.87 -13.21 -20.56
N PRO A 187 -16.37 -14.15 -19.75
CA PRO A 187 -14.96 -14.19 -19.37
C PRO A 187 -14.05 -14.41 -20.58
N ILE A 188 -13.18 -13.44 -20.84
CA ILE A 188 -12.08 -13.54 -21.80
C ILE A 188 -10.87 -14.21 -21.13
N PHE A 189 -10.64 -13.94 -19.85
CA PHE A 189 -9.53 -14.49 -19.08
C PHE A 189 -10.02 -14.86 -17.68
N SER A 190 -9.59 -15.99 -17.13
CA SER A 190 -9.84 -16.35 -15.74
C SER A 190 -8.71 -17.19 -15.19
N THR A 191 -8.19 -16.86 -14.01
CA THR A 191 -7.24 -17.72 -13.30
C THR A 191 -7.93 -18.84 -12.50
N GLY A 192 -9.26 -18.80 -12.38
CA GLY A 192 -10.04 -19.78 -11.62
C GLY A 192 -10.35 -21.08 -12.38
N PHE A 193 -10.35 -21.03 -13.72
CA PHE A 193 -10.62 -22.18 -14.58
C PHE A 193 -9.58 -22.24 -15.72
N PRO A 194 -8.54 -23.10 -15.61
CA PRO A 194 -7.39 -23.12 -16.51
C PRO A 194 -7.68 -23.85 -17.84
N ASN A 195 -8.93 -23.86 -18.32
CA ASN A 195 -9.23 -24.27 -19.69
C ASN A 195 -8.95 -23.10 -20.63
N PHE A 196 -7.69 -22.70 -20.67
CA PHE A 196 -7.23 -21.59 -21.46
C PHE A 196 -6.49 -22.10 -22.70
N GLY A 197 -6.86 -21.60 -23.86
CA GLY A 197 -5.99 -21.65 -25.03
C GLY A 197 -4.87 -20.64 -24.83
N LEU A 198 -3.63 -21.11 -24.72
CA LEU A 198 -2.46 -20.23 -24.62
C LEU A 198 -2.44 -19.25 -25.81
N PRO A 199 -2.37 -17.92 -25.58
CA PRO A 199 -2.35 -16.93 -26.61
C PRO A 199 -1.01 -17.00 -27.33
N ARG A 200 -0.98 -16.51 -28.57
CA ARG A 200 0.26 -16.47 -29.32
C ARG A 200 1.27 -15.57 -28.59
N GLY A 201 2.48 -16.08 -28.37
CA GLY A 201 3.57 -15.34 -27.73
C GLY A 201 3.94 -15.79 -26.31
N VAL A 202 3.27 -16.79 -25.73
CA VAL A 202 3.73 -17.38 -24.47
C VAL A 202 4.99 -18.21 -24.72
N GLU A 203 6.12 -17.77 -24.19
CA GLU A 203 7.41 -18.46 -24.30
C GLU A 203 7.66 -19.42 -23.14
N HIS A 204 7.26 -19.04 -21.92
CA HIS A 204 7.52 -19.79 -20.69
C HIS A 204 6.19 -20.09 -19.98
N LEU A 205 5.99 -21.35 -19.60
CA LEU A 205 4.78 -21.81 -18.92
C LEU A 205 5.15 -22.55 -17.63
N ASP A 206 4.89 -21.91 -16.49
CA ASP A 206 5.03 -22.52 -15.17
C ASP A 206 3.66 -22.94 -14.62
N VAL A 207 3.46 -24.25 -14.50
CA VAL A 207 2.16 -24.86 -14.22
C VAL A 207 2.34 -26.19 -13.48
N LYS A 208 1.41 -26.50 -12.57
CA LYS A 208 1.41 -27.76 -11.82
C LYS A 208 0.91 -28.96 -12.61
N MET A 209 -0.01 -28.72 -13.56
CA MET A 209 -0.63 -29.77 -14.37
C MET A 209 -1.04 -29.19 -15.71
N VAL A 210 -0.71 -29.89 -16.79
CA VAL A 210 -1.14 -29.56 -18.16
C VAL A 210 -1.90 -30.75 -18.71
N GLN A 211 -3.11 -30.51 -19.19
CA GLN A 211 -3.89 -31.49 -19.93
C GLN A 211 -4.05 -30.99 -21.36
N THR A 212 -3.31 -31.60 -22.28
CA THR A 212 -3.37 -31.26 -23.71
C THR A 212 -3.20 -32.52 -24.55
N HIS A 213 -3.66 -32.45 -25.80
CA HIS A 213 -3.46 -33.50 -26.79
C HIS A 213 -2.03 -33.48 -27.38
N ARG A 214 -1.37 -32.31 -27.40
CA ARG A 214 -0.05 -32.13 -28.02
C ARG A 214 0.75 -31.05 -27.32
N ILE A 215 2.03 -31.33 -27.10
CA ILE A 215 3.05 -30.37 -26.69
C ILE A 215 4.11 -30.38 -27.79
N THR A 216 4.44 -29.22 -28.35
CA THR A 216 5.37 -29.11 -29.48
C THR A 216 6.09 -27.77 -29.43
N SER A 217 7.38 -27.75 -29.76
CA SER A 217 8.12 -26.51 -29.98
C SER A 217 7.99 -26.02 -31.42
N PRO A 218 8.27 -24.74 -31.67
CA PRO A 218 8.52 -24.23 -33.01
C PRO A 218 9.64 -25.00 -33.73
N VAL A 219 9.60 -25.03 -35.07
CA VAL A 219 10.58 -25.76 -35.91
C VAL A 219 12.03 -25.31 -35.68
N SER A 220 12.21 -24.04 -35.26
CA SER A 220 13.53 -23.43 -35.03
C SER A 220 14.07 -23.56 -33.61
N SER A 221 13.30 -24.11 -32.66
CA SER A 221 13.69 -24.14 -31.25
C SER A 221 13.41 -25.48 -30.58
N GLY A 222 14.17 -25.77 -29.51
CA GLY A 222 13.96 -26.94 -28.67
C GLY A 222 12.71 -26.81 -27.79
N LEU A 223 12.20 -27.94 -27.31
CA LEU A 223 11.21 -28.03 -26.24
C LEU A 223 11.94 -28.48 -24.98
N ASP A 224 11.92 -27.65 -23.94
CA ASP A 224 12.45 -28.01 -22.63
C ASP A 224 11.32 -28.20 -21.62
N ILE A 225 11.39 -29.27 -20.85
CA ILE A 225 10.42 -29.62 -19.81
C ILE A 225 11.22 -29.85 -18.53
N GLN A 226 11.17 -28.88 -17.63
CA GLN A 226 11.87 -28.92 -16.35
C GLN A 226 10.87 -29.06 -15.20
N ALA A 227 11.25 -29.81 -14.17
CA ALA A 227 10.48 -29.95 -12.95
C ALA A 227 11.43 -30.08 -11.75
N ASP A 228 11.14 -29.35 -10.67
CA ASP A 228 12.01 -29.30 -9.47
C ASP A 228 12.12 -30.65 -8.73
N LYS A 229 11.12 -31.52 -8.86
CA LYS A 229 11.03 -32.77 -8.08
C LYS A 229 10.77 -34.00 -8.95
N TYR A 230 9.71 -33.95 -9.74
CA TYR A 230 9.31 -35.05 -10.61
C TYR A 230 8.49 -34.52 -11.77
N ALA A 231 8.63 -35.16 -12.94
CA ALA A 231 7.79 -34.94 -14.11
C ALA A 231 7.10 -36.26 -14.49
N PHE A 232 5.78 -36.22 -14.67
CA PHE A 232 5.00 -37.38 -15.11
C PHE A 232 4.33 -37.08 -16.44
N LEU A 233 4.70 -37.82 -17.48
CA LEU A 233 4.01 -37.80 -18.77
C LEU A 233 3.11 -39.03 -18.88
N ARG A 234 1.79 -38.80 -18.90
CA ARG A 234 0.78 -39.85 -18.98
C ARG A 234 -0.22 -39.55 -20.10
N GLY A 235 -0.30 -40.45 -21.07
CA GLY A 235 -1.38 -40.49 -22.05
C GLY A 235 -2.42 -41.56 -21.70
N ASN A 236 -3.70 -41.26 -21.90
CA ASN A 236 -4.78 -42.24 -21.71
C ASN A 236 -4.76 -43.34 -22.79
N GLU A 237 -4.28 -43.01 -23.99
CA GLU A 237 -4.21 -43.91 -25.16
C GLU A 237 -2.76 -44.29 -25.51
N GLY A 238 -1.82 -43.96 -24.64
CA GLY A 238 -0.38 -44.06 -24.90
C GLY A 238 0.27 -42.69 -25.06
N THR A 239 1.61 -42.68 -25.01
CA THR A 239 2.43 -41.48 -25.16
C THR A 239 3.37 -41.68 -26.33
N HIS A 240 3.35 -40.77 -27.30
CA HIS A 240 4.30 -40.75 -28.41
C HIS A 240 5.21 -39.54 -28.26
N VAL A 241 6.51 -39.78 -28.29
CA VAL A 241 7.55 -38.74 -28.21
C VAL A 241 8.43 -38.89 -29.43
N ASP A 242 8.55 -37.82 -30.21
CA ASP A 242 9.34 -37.77 -31.43
C ASP A 242 10.12 -36.46 -31.48
N GLY A 243 11.29 -36.50 -32.10
CA GLY A 243 12.20 -35.37 -32.17
C GLY A 243 13.51 -35.75 -32.85
N ARG A 244 14.24 -34.73 -33.33
CA ARG A 244 15.59 -34.92 -33.89
C ARG A 244 16.54 -35.50 -32.83
N GLU A 245 16.42 -35.03 -31.60
CA GLU A 245 17.19 -35.45 -30.44
C GLU A 245 16.26 -35.40 -29.23
N ILE A 246 16.25 -36.46 -28.44
CA ILE A 246 15.46 -36.57 -27.21
C ILE A 246 16.43 -36.91 -26.08
N VAL A 247 16.55 -36.00 -25.12
CA VAL A 247 17.42 -36.17 -23.95
C VAL A 247 16.54 -36.21 -22.71
N TRP A 248 16.63 -37.30 -21.95
CA TRP A 248 16.03 -37.40 -20.62
C TRP A 248 17.15 -37.46 -19.59
N SER A 249 17.13 -36.51 -18.66
CA SER A 249 18.07 -36.44 -17.55
C SER A 249 17.30 -36.33 -16.25
N ALA A 250 17.72 -37.09 -15.25
CA ALA A 250 17.18 -37.04 -13.90
C ALA A 250 18.33 -37.31 -12.90
N ASP A 251 18.26 -36.69 -11.72
CA ASP A 251 19.28 -36.88 -10.67
C ASP A 251 19.29 -38.31 -10.12
N GLN A 252 18.16 -39.00 -10.17
CA GLN A 252 17.98 -40.35 -9.63
C GLN A 252 17.60 -41.34 -10.73
N ASP A 253 16.29 -41.48 -10.98
CA ASP A 253 15.74 -42.57 -11.79
C ASP A 253 14.85 -42.04 -12.91
N ILE A 254 14.89 -42.71 -14.07
CA ILE A 254 13.96 -42.53 -15.19
C ILE A 254 13.13 -43.81 -15.33
N PHE A 255 11.81 -43.69 -15.17
CA PHE A 255 10.90 -44.84 -15.24
C PHE A 255 10.11 -44.85 -16.55
N LEU A 256 10.31 -45.87 -17.37
CA LEU A 256 9.48 -46.17 -18.54
C LEU A 256 8.58 -47.36 -18.22
N LYS A 257 7.28 -47.12 -18.07
CA LYS A 257 6.29 -48.16 -17.72
C LYS A 257 5.13 -48.16 -18.70
N SER A 258 4.79 -49.34 -19.20
CA SER A 258 3.53 -49.60 -19.91
C SER A 258 2.70 -50.57 -19.08
N VAL A 259 1.39 -50.32 -18.95
CA VAL A 259 0.47 -51.19 -18.18
C VAL A 259 -0.02 -52.34 -19.05
N ASN A 260 -0.46 -52.05 -20.27
CA ASN A 260 -1.07 -53.00 -21.21
C ASN A 260 -0.46 -52.88 -22.62
N GLY A 261 0.87 -52.74 -22.71
CA GLY A 261 1.55 -52.60 -23.99
C GLY A 261 3.06 -52.76 -23.89
N SER A 262 3.76 -52.40 -24.95
CA SER A 262 5.23 -52.38 -24.99
C SER A 262 5.76 -50.95 -24.87
N VAL A 263 6.99 -50.83 -24.37
CA VAL A 263 7.81 -49.63 -24.54
C VAL A 263 8.69 -49.89 -25.75
N ILE A 264 8.54 -49.08 -26.80
CA ILE A 264 9.30 -49.22 -28.04
C ILE A 264 10.27 -48.05 -28.13
N LEU A 265 11.56 -48.36 -28.13
CA LEU A 265 12.62 -47.41 -28.43
C LEU A 265 13.12 -47.76 -29.83
N SER A 266 12.96 -46.84 -30.78
CA SER A 266 13.31 -47.06 -32.18
C SER A 266 14.11 -45.87 -32.71
N GLY A 267 15.42 -46.05 -32.85
CA GLY A 267 16.32 -45.09 -33.50
C GLY A 267 16.65 -45.50 -34.93
N ARG A 268 16.91 -44.54 -35.81
CA ARG A 268 17.31 -44.80 -37.22
C ARG A 268 18.59 -45.66 -37.31
N GLU A 269 19.52 -45.44 -36.39
CA GLU A 269 20.79 -46.17 -36.29
C GLU A 269 20.73 -47.33 -35.26
N GLY A 270 19.53 -47.68 -34.81
CA GLY A 270 19.30 -48.65 -33.73
C GLY A 270 19.32 -48.02 -32.34
N VAL A 271 19.26 -48.89 -31.32
CA VAL A 271 19.34 -48.50 -29.91
C VAL A 271 20.67 -49.00 -29.36
N SER A 272 21.54 -48.08 -28.96
CA SER A 272 22.83 -48.39 -28.35
C SER A 272 22.84 -47.98 -26.88
N LEU A 273 23.42 -48.83 -26.04
CA LEU A 273 23.68 -48.52 -24.65
C LEU A 273 25.16 -48.18 -24.49
N ASP A 274 25.49 -47.02 -23.91
CA ASP A 274 26.88 -46.66 -23.64
C ASP A 274 27.42 -47.44 -22.43
N VAL A 275 28.06 -48.57 -22.72
CA VAL A 275 28.62 -49.47 -21.71
C VAL A 275 29.83 -48.87 -20.98
N LYS A 276 30.51 -47.87 -21.55
CA LYS A 276 31.75 -47.32 -20.96
C LYS A 276 31.46 -46.52 -19.69
N ASN A 277 30.30 -45.87 -19.64
CA ASN A 277 29.86 -45.04 -18.53
C ASN A 277 28.92 -45.77 -17.56
N ILE A 278 28.57 -47.03 -17.83
CA ILE A 278 27.88 -47.85 -16.85
C ILE A 278 28.88 -48.21 -15.74
N PRO A 279 28.57 -47.96 -14.46
CA PRO A 279 29.42 -48.37 -13.36
C PRO A 279 29.48 -49.91 -13.31
N VAL A 280 30.53 -50.47 -13.92
CA VAL A 280 30.81 -51.90 -13.85
C VAL A 280 31.31 -52.19 -12.44
N ALA A 281 30.57 -53.02 -11.70
CA ALA A 281 30.99 -53.47 -10.38
C ALA A 281 32.38 -54.11 -10.48
N GLN A 282 33.40 -53.47 -9.90
CA GLN A 282 34.73 -54.03 -9.86
C GLN A 282 34.75 -55.20 -8.88
N VAL A 283 35.14 -56.38 -9.38
CA VAL A 283 35.41 -57.54 -8.54
C VAL A 283 36.76 -57.28 -7.87
N ASN A 284 36.73 -56.80 -6.62
CA ASN A 284 37.96 -56.69 -5.83
C ASN A 284 38.56 -58.10 -5.66
N PRO A 285 39.80 -58.36 -6.13
CA PRO A 285 40.44 -59.66 -5.96
C PRO A 285 40.82 -59.94 -4.49
N SER A 286 40.86 -58.90 -3.65
CA SER A 286 41.20 -58.93 -2.23
C SER A 286 39.95 -58.93 -1.33
N GLY A 287 39.11 -59.96 -1.41
CA GLY A 287 38.21 -60.42 -0.33
C GLY A 287 37.23 -59.44 0.33
N GLY A 288 37.15 -58.19 -0.13
CA GLY A 288 36.29 -57.16 0.44
C GLY A 288 34.87 -57.36 -0.06
N ILE A 289 33.96 -57.66 0.87
CA ILE A 289 32.53 -57.81 0.63
C ILE A 289 31.99 -56.49 0.06
N SER A 290 31.83 -56.41 -1.26
CA SER A 290 31.03 -55.36 -1.87
C SER A 290 29.58 -55.64 -1.48
N ARG A 291 29.04 -54.84 -0.55
CA ARG A 291 27.66 -54.99 -0.02
C ARG A 291 26.57 -54.62 -1.03
N ALA A 292 26.94 -54.17 -2.23
CA ALA A 292 26.00 -53.86 -3.29
C ALA A 292 25.63 -55.13 -4.07
N ALA A 293 24.33 -55.38 -4.23
CA ALA A 293 23.83 -56.46 -5.07
C ALA A 293 24.32 -56.27 -6.52
N GLN A 294 25.19 -57.18 -6.98
CA GLN A 294 25.73 -57.13 -8.33
C GLN A 294 24.75 -57.78 -9.30
N PHE A 295 24.55 -57.14 -10.46
CA PHE A 295 23.71 -57.67 -11.53
C PHE A 295 24.49 -57.78 -12.83
N LYS A 296 24.22 -58.82 -13.60
CA LYS A 296 24.66 -58.94 -15.00
C LYS A 296 23.53 -58.54 -15.92
N VAL A 297 23.84 -57.76 -16.96
CA VAL A 297 22.93 -57.47 -18.07
C VAL A 297 23.16 -58.53 -19.15
N CYS A 298 22.08 -59.18 -19.57
CA CYS A 298 22.05 -60.25 -20.54
C CYS A 298 21.20 -59.85 -21.75
N VAL A 299 21.57 -60.35 -22.93
CA VAL A 299 20.88 -60.06 -24.19
C VAL A 299 20.33 -61.35 -24.79
N CYS A 300 19.04 -61.37 -25.12
CA CYS A 300 18.41 -62.47 -25.83
C CYS A 300 18.72 -62.39 -27.33
N MET A 301 19.49 -63.32 -27.86
CA MET A 301 19.73 -63.43 -29.30
C MET A 301 18.69 -64.35 -29.96
N PRO A 302 18.19 -64.05 -31.18
CA PRO A 302 18.50 -62.88 -32.02
C PRO A 302 17.66 -61.62 -31.71
N GLY A 303 16.69 -61.70 -30.80
CA GLY A 303 15.69 -60.65 -30.58
C GLY A 303 16.15 -59.35 -29.91
N GLY A 304 17.40 -59.27 -29.44
CA GLY A 304 18.01 -58.06 -28.86
C GLY A 304 17.43 -57.61 -27.52
N LYS A 305 16.49 -58.37 -26.92
CA LYS A 305 15.85 -58.01 -25.64
C LYS A 305 16.86 -58.10 -24.49
N LEU A 306 16.87 -57.09 -23.62
CA LEU A 306 17.76 -57.01 -22.45
C LEU A 306 17.08 -57.49 -21.16
N PHE A 307 17.81 -58.17 -20.29
CA PHE A 307 17.35 -58.55 -18.95
C PHE A 307 18.49 -58.56 -17.94
N ARG A 308 18.15 -58.47 -16.64
CA ARG A 308 19.14 -58.48 -15.55
C ARG A 308 19.11 -59.79 -14.76
N VAL A 309 20.28 -60.25 -14.33
CA VAL A 309 20.46 -61.49 -13.54
C VAL A 309 21.23 -61.15 -12.27
N PRO A 310 20.72 -61.48 -11.07
CA PRO A 310 21.45 -61.26 -9.82
C PRO A 310 22.69 -62.17 -9.75
N VAL A 311 23.82 -61.63 -9.31
CA VAL A 311 25.04 -62.40 -9.03
C VAL A 311 25.07 -62.74 -7.54
N PRO A 312 24.98 -64.02 -7.13
CA PRO A 312 25.02 -64.40 -5.73
C PRO A 312 26.36 -64.04 -5.09
N VAL A 313 26.33 -63.45 -3.90
CA VAL A 313 27.51 -63.00 -3.15
C VAL A 313 28.37 -64.18 -2.66
N GLU A 314 27.74 -65.34 -2.40
CA GLU A 314 28.34 -66.45 -1.67
C GLU A 314 29.00 -67.52 -2.55
N LYS A 315 28.82 -67.47 -3.88
CA LYS A 315 29.40 -68.47 -4.79
C LYS A 315 30.03 -67.79 -6.00
N ARG A 316 31.33 -68.01 -6.18
CA ARG A 316 32.12 -67.73 -7.41
C ARG A 316 31.62 -68.50 -8.65
N LEU A 317 30.39 -68.97 -8.66
CA LEU A 317 29.75 -69.51 -9.84
C LEU A 317 29.44 -68.32 -10.74
N GLN A 318 30.19 -68.20 -11.83
CA GLN A 318 29.84 -67.31 -12.93
C GLN A 318 28.44 -67.69 -13.42
N ALA A 319 27.40 -67.06 -12.85
CA ALA A 319 26.05 -67.17 -13.39
C ALA A 319 26.11 -66.65 -14.83
N SER A 320 26.08 -67.58 -15.79
CA SER A 320 26.05 -67.28 -17.21
C SER A 320 24.62 -66.97 -17.60
N CYS A 321 24.43 -65.99 -18.48
CA CYS A 321 23.12 -65.60 -19.01
C CYS A 321 22.33 -66.78 -19.61
N ASN A 322 23.04 -67.86 -19.97
CA ASN A 322 22.47 -69.04 -20.62
C ASN A 322 21.83 -70.05 -19.65
N HIS A 323 22.16 -69.98 -18.35
CA HIS A 323 21.75 -70.99 -17.35
C HIS A 323 20.83 -70.44 -16.27
N VAL A 324 20.13 -69.34 -16.56
CA VAL A 324 19.21 -68.74 -15.59
C VAL A 324 17.87 -69.46 -15.71
N GLU A 325 17.47 -70.17 -14.65
CA GLU A 325 16.12 -70.75 -14.52
C GLU A 325 15.11 -69.60 -14.35
N ILE A 326 14.67 -69.04 -15.48
CA ILE A 326 13.58 -68.06 -15.52
C ILE A 326 12.29 -68.82 -15.83
N SER A 327 11.27 -68.64 -14.98
CA SER A 327 9.94 -69.22 -15.20
C SER A 327 9.43 -68.88 -16.60
N ALA A 328 8.83 -69.84 -17.31
CA ALA A 328 8.41 -69.70 -18.71
C ALA A 328 7.46 -68.53 -18.98
N LYS A 329 6.71 -68.06 -17.96
CA LYS A 329 5.83 -66.87 -18.06
C LYS A 329 6.57 -65.52 -18.03
N VAL A 330 7.84 -65.51 -17.62
CA VAL A 330 8.66 -64.30 -17.40
C VAL A 330 9.95 -64.35 -18.22
N ASN A 331 10.13 -65.37 -19.07
CA ASN A 331 11.35 -65.50 -19.85
C ASN A 331 11.39 -64.44 -20.97
N PRO A 332 12.33 -63.47 -20.91
CA PRO A 332 12.41 -62.41 -21.90
C PRO A 332 12.92 -62.90 -23.27
N CYS A 333 13.47 -64.13 -23.34
CA CYS A 333 14.08 -64.70 -24.55
C CYS A 333 13.18 -65.70 -25.29
N ILE A 334 11.95 -65.94 -24.82
CA ILE A 334 10.92 -66.75 -25.50
C ILE A 334 9.93 -65.81 -26.20
#